data_AF-A0A355GCT8-F1
#
_entry.id   AF-A0A355GCT8-F1
#
_cell.length_a   1.000
_cell.length_b   1.000
_cell.length_c   1.000
_cell.angle_alpha   90.00
_cell.angle_beta   90.00
_cell.angle_gamma   90.00
#
_symmetry.space_group_name_H-M   'P 1'
#
loop_
_entity.id
_entity.type
_entity.pdbx_description
1 polymer ?
#
loop_
_entity_poly.entity_id
_entity_poly.type
_entity_poly.pdbx_seq_one_letter_code
_entity_poly.pdbx_strand_id
1 'polypeptide(L)' 'MTNSSTVSSQQAVHQQKMTIAIIGNPNTGKSTLFNQLSGGHAHIGNFPGVTVEKKVGSVTWEGR' A
#
# COMPACT_ATOMS: atom_id res chain seq x y z
N MET A 1 9.32 47.47 -13.54
CA MET A 1 10.10 46.89 -12.44
C MET A 1 9.10 46.25 -11.48
N THR A 2 8.62 45.05 -11.83
CA THR A 2 8.96 43.78 -11.17
C THR A 2 8.66 43.78 -9.67
N ASN A 3 7.59 43.09 -9.28
CA ASN A 3 7.69 42.11 -8.20
C ASN A 3 6.71 40.98 -8.48
N SER A 4 7.22 40.08 -9.33
CA SER A 4 6.79 38.68 -9.45
C SER A 4 6.98 38.01 -8.09
N SER A 5 6.00 38.19 -7.21
CA SER A 5 5.92 37.49 -5.94
C SER A 5 5.30 36.14 -6.23
N THR A 6 6.16 35.22 -6.67
CA THR A 6 6.13 33.77 -6.47
C THR A 6 4.88 33.25 -5.77
N VAL A 7 3.79 33.08 -6.51
CA VAL A 7 2.74 32.14 -6.13
C VAL A 7 3.29 30.75 -6.48
N SER A 8 4.16 30.24 -5.61
CA SER A 8 4.50 28.82 -5.58
C SER A 8 3.30 28.07 -5.02
N SER A 9 2.28 27.92 -5.86
CA SER A 9 1.22 26.94 -5.71
C SER A 9 1.86 25.56 -5.76
N GLN A 10 2.36 25.11 -4.60
CA GLN A 10 2.71 23.72 -4.36
C GLN A 10 1.41 22.93 -4.47
N GLN A 11 1.14 22.43 -5.67
CA GLN A 11 0.09 21.46 -5.91
C GLN A 11 0.46 20.21 -5.12
N ALA A 12 -0.17 20.04 -3.95
CA ALA A 12 -0.08 18.81 -3.19
C ALA A 12 -0.63 17.68 -4.05
N VAL A 13 0.26 16.90 -4.67
CA VAL A 13 -0.08 15.65 -5.33
C VAL A 13 -0.84 14.79 -4.31
N HIS A 14 -2.13 14.60 -4.57
CA HIS A 14 -2.99 13.80 -3.71
C HIS A 14 -2.56 12.34 -3.88
N GLN A 15 -1.61 11.88 -3.06
CA GLN A 15 -1.23 10.46 -3.01
C GLN A 15 -2.40 9.69 -2.39
N GLN A 16 -3.33 9.24 -3.23
CA GLN A 16 -4.47 8.43 -2.82
C GLN A 16 -3.97 7.11 -2.25
N LYS A 17 -4.05 6.95 -0.93
CA LYS A 17 -3.69 5.71 -0.25
C LYS A 17 -4.81 4.69 -0.42
N MET A 18 -4.62 3.72 -1.30
CA MET A 18 -5.58 2.64 -1.52
C MET A 18 -5.34 1.49 -0.54
N THR A 19 -6.42 0.93 0.02
CA THR A 19 -6.39 -0.30 0.81
C THR A 19 -6.92 -1.45 -0.04
N ILE A 20 -6.11 -2.50 -0.22
CA ILE A 20 -6.43 -3.64 -1.08
C ILE A 20 -6.47 -4.92 -0.23
N ALA A 21 -7.48 -5.75 -0.43
CA ALA A 21 -7.60 -7.07 0.20
C ALA A 21 -7.34 -8.18 -0.84
N ILE A 22 -6.51 -9.16 -0.48
CA ILE A 22 -6.25 -10.35 -1.29
C ILE A 22 -7.06 -11.51 -0.71
N ILE A 23 -8.03 -12.02 -1.47
CA ILE A 23 -8.94 -13.09 -1.07
C ILE A 23 -8.89 -14.26 -2.07
N GLY A 24 -9.20 -15.47 -1.61
CA GLY A 24 -9.28 -16.66 -2.48
C GLY A 24 -9.07 -17.99 -1.72
N ASN A 25 -9.31 -19.10 -2.43
CA ASN A 25 -9.25 -20.45 -1.88
C ASN A 25 -7.87 -20.80 -1.27
N PRO A 26 -7.78 -21.75 -0.33
CA PRO A 26 -6.50 -22.24 0.19
C PRO A 26 -5.53 -22.60 -0.94
N ASN A 27 -4.23 -22.34 -0.74
CA ASN A 27 -3.14 -22.72 -1.66
C ASN A 27 -3.14 -22.08 -3.06
N THR A 28 -3.97 -21.06 -3.33
CA THR A 28 -3.99 -20.33 -4.62
C THR A 28 -2.87 -19.29 -4.81
N GLY A 29 -1.82 -19.31 -3.99
CA GLY A 29 -0.68 -18.39 -4.13
C GLY A 29 -0.90 -16.96 -3.60
N LYS A 30 -1.96 -16.72 -2.80
CA LYS A 30 -2.23 -15.41 -2.16
C LYS A 30 -1.02 -14.82 -1.43
N SER A 31 -0.31 -15.65 -0.65
CA SER A 31 0.90 -15.23 0.08
C SER A 31 2.04 -14.86 -0.87
N THR A 32 2.16 -15.56 -2.01
CA THR A 32 3.17 -15.26 -3.04
C THR A 32 2.90 -13.90 -3.67
N LEU A 33 1.66 -13.64 -4.08
CA LEU A 33 1.25 -12.35 -4.64
C LEU A 33 1.46 -11.22 -3.61
N PHE A 34 1.04 -11.43 -2.37
CA PHE A 34 1.23 -10.46 -1.30
C PHE A 34 2.72 -10.11 -1.08
N ASN A 35 3.60 -11.12 -1.09
CA ASN A 35 5.03 -10.91 -0.90
C ASN A 35 5.66 -10.18 -2.10
N GLN A 36 5.23 -10.46 -3.32
CA GLN A 36 5.67 -9.74 -4.51
C GLN A 36 5.24 -8.28 -4.47
N LEU A 37 4.00 -7.99 -4.06
CA LEU A 37 3.51 -6.62 -3.93
C LEU A 37 4.21 -5.86 -2.80
N SER A 38 4.31 -6.46 -1.62
CA SER A 38 4.92 -5.80 -0.45
C SER A 38 6.45 -5.78 -0.46
N GLY A 39 7.11 -6.40 -1.45
CA GLY A 39 8.57 -6.52 -1.52
C GLY A 39 9.17 -7.30 -0.34
N GLY A 40 8.40 -8.16 0.31
CA GLY A 40 8.81 -8.87 1.53
C GLY A 40 8.66 -8.07 2.83
N HIS A 41 8.22 -6.81 2.78
CA HIS A 41 7.95 -5.99 3.96
C HIS A 41 6.51 -6.20 4.47
N ALA A 42 6.28 -7.40 4.99
CA ALA A 42 5.01 -7.80 5.58
C ALA A 42 5.04 -7.61 7.12
N HIS A 43 4.06 -6.90 7.68
CA HIS A 43 3.73 -7.05 9.08
C HIS A 43 2.75 -8.19 9.26
N ILE A 44 3.17 -9.20 10.02
CA ILE A 44 2.35 -10.34 10.42
C ILE A 44 1.79 -10.03 11.80
N GLY A 45 0.47 -9.93 11.90
CA GLY A 45 -0.23 -9.70 13.16
C GLY A 45 -1.21 -10.84 13.43
N ASN A 46 -1.23 -11.31 14.67
CA ASN A 46 -2.30 -12.18 15.15
C ASN A 46 -3.42 -11.30 15.72
N PHE A 47 -4.64 -11.50 15.25
CA PHE A 47 -5.80 -10.86 15.86
C PHE A 47 -6.13 -11.61 17.16
N PRO A 48 -6.27 -10.92 18.31
CA PRO A 48 -6.60 -11.59 19.56
C PRO A 48 -7.97 -12.27 19.43
N GLY A 49 -8.00 -13.60 19.57
CA GLY A 49 -9.22 -14.42 19.57
C GLY A 49 -9.55 -15.16 18.26
N VAL A 50 -8.69 -15.13 17.23
CA VAL A 50 -8.91 -15.87 15.98
C VAL A 50 -7.61 -16.48 15.46
N THR A 51 -7.66 -17.73 14.98
CA THR A 51 -6.52 -18.48 14.39
C THR A 51 -6.19 -18.05 12.95
N VAL A 52 -6.77 -16.97 12.45
CA VAL A 52 -6.54 -16.48 11.09
C VAL A 52 -5.37 -15.51 11.08
N GLU A 53 -4.28 -15.90 10.42
CA GLU A 53 -3.10 -15.06 10.18
C GLU A 53 -3.48 -13.86 9.29
N LYS A 54 -3.17 -12.63 9.71
CA LYS A 54 -3.30 -11.43 8.87
C LYS A 54 -1.92 -10.91 8.48
N LYS A 55 -1.71 -10.75 7.16
CA LYS A 55 -0.53 -10.08 6.58
C LYS A 55 -0.94 -8.70 6.08
N VAL A 56 -0.22 -7.67 6.51
CA VAL A 56 -0.44 -6.27 6.10
C VAL A 56 0.87 -5.70 5.58
N GLY A 57 0.84 -5.06 4.42
CA GLY A 57 2.01 -4.53 3.75
C GLY A 57 1.63 -3.31 2.92
N SER A 58 2.60 -2.45 2.65
CA SER A 58 2.44 -1.27 1.81
C SER A 58 3.25 -1.43 0.54
N VAL A 59 2.71 -0.98 -0.58
CA VAL A 59 3.40 -0.93 -1.86
C VAL A 59 3.14 0.42 -2.51
N THR A 60 4.19 0.99 -3.12
CA THR A 60 4.06 2.15 -4.00
C THR A 60 4.00 1.63 -5.43
N TRP A 61 2.93 1.95 -6.14
CA TRP A 61 2.74 1.53 -7.53
C TRP A 61 3.01 2.71 -8.47
N GLU A 62 3.91 2.54 -9.44
CA GLU A 62 4.32 3.58 -10.39
C GLU A 62 3.40 3.70 -11.62
N GLY A 63 2.31 2.92 -11.68
CA GLY A 63 1.28 3.08 -12.72
C GLY A 63 1.67 2.61 -14.12
N ARG A 64 2.67 1.72 -14.24
CA ARG A 64 3.08 1.11 -15.53
C ARG A 64 2.31 -0.15 -15.87
#